data_AF-A0A316ERZ5-F1
#
_entry.id   AF-A0A316ERZ5-F1
#
_cell.length_a   1.000
_cell.length_b   1.000
_cell.length_c   1.000
_cell.angle_alpha   90.00
_cell.angle_beta   90.00
_cell.angle_gamma   90.00
#
_symmetry.space_group_name_H-M   'P 1'
#
loop_
_entity.id
_entity.type
_entity.pdbx_description
1 polymer ?
#
loop_
_entity_poly.entity_id
_entity_poly.type
_entity_poly.pdbx_seq_one_letter_code
_entity_poly.pdbx_strand_id
1 'polypeptide(L)'
;MIGVMDWELTTARPADYDRIVAVVDDWWGRPVAGSLPRLFLDCFHRTSLVARGADGALAGFLIGLFSPSEPGRAYIHFVGVAPAARGCGLGRHLYERFFALARQAGRVRVGAITAPVNTASIAFHRSMGFTVTGPVDGYDGPGKDMMVFDRAL
;
A
#
# COMPACT_ATOMS: atom_id res chain seq x y z
N MET A 1 20.28 -1.70 -21.48
CA MET A 1 20.29 -0.74 -20.35
C MET A 1 18.87 -0.35 -20.06
N ILE A 2 18.26 -0.91 -19.01
CA ILE A 2 16.91 -0.52 -18.58
C ILE A 2 17.13 0.75 -17.77
N GLY A 3 16.73 1.91 -18.31
CA GLY A 3 16.84 3.18 -17.59
C GLY A 3 16.11 3.04 -16.27
N VAL A 4 16.82 3.28 -15.16
CA VAL A 4 16.19 3.41 -13.85
C VAL A 4 15.22 4.59 -13.98
N MET A 5 13.92 4.30 -13.97
CA MET A 5 12.95 5.37 -13.82
C MET A 5 13.10 5.88 -12.39
N ASP A 6 13.70 7.06 -12.26
CA ASP A 6 13.86 7.72 -10.97
C ASP A 6 12.51 8.25 -10.53
N TRP A 7 11.90 7.57 -9.56
CA TRP A 7 10.73 8.09 -8.85
C TRP A 7 11.18 8.80 -7.58
N GLU A 8 10.66 10.00 -7.37
CA GLU A 8 10.81 10.69 -6.10
C GLU A 8 9.79 10.12 -5.11
N LEU A 9 10.27 9.45 -4.05
CA LEU A 9 9.43 8.98 -2.96
C LEU A 9 9.47 9.97 -1.79
N THR A 10 8.31 10.52 -1.46
CA THR A 10 8.13 11.44 -0.34
C THR A 10 7.12 10.91 0.66
N THR A 11 7.20 11.35 1.92
CA THR A 11 6.05 11.24 2.84
C THR A 11 4.85 11.96 2.23
N ALA A 12 3.67 11.36 2.35
CA ALA A 12 2.44 11.96 1.86
C ALA A 12 2.09 13.25 2.64
N ARG A 13 1.26 14.09 2.03
CA ARG A 13 0.61 15.25 2.66
C ARG A 13 -0.91 15.08 2.58
N PRO A 14 -1.71 15.76 3.43
CA PRO A 14 -3.17 15.70 3.35
C PRO A 14 -3.71 16.01 1.94
N ALA A 15 -3.10 17.00 1.27
CA ALA A 15 -3.45 17.42 -0.09
C ALA A 15 -3.18 16.36 -1.18
N ASP A 16 -2.41 15.30 -0.90
CA ASP A 16 -2.22 14.21 -1.86
C ASP A 16 -3.48 13.35 -2.03
N TYR A 17 -4.46 13.47 -1.13
CA TYR A 17 -5.74 12.78 -1.24
C TYR A 17 -6.42 13.06 -2.57
N ASP A 18 -6.58 14.34 -2.92
CA ASP A 18 -7.31 14.76 -4.11
C ASP A 18 -6.63 14.22 -5.38
N ARG A 19 -5.29 14.12 -5.37
CA ARG A 19 -4.52 13.55 -6.48
C ARG A 19 -4.67 12.04 -6.61
N ILE A 20 -4.73 11.33 -5.48
CA ILE A 20 -4.89 9.88 -5.46
C ILE A 20 -6.31 9.50 -5.90
N VAL A 21 -7.34 10.10 -5.30
CA VAL A 21 -8.73 9.75 -5.63
C VAL A 21 -9.11 10.09 -7.07
N ALA A 22 -8.45 11.09 -7.67
CA ALA A 22 -8.63 11.44 -9.08
C ALA A 22 -8.17 10.36 -10.07
N VAL A 23 -7.36 9.37 -9.66
CA VAL A 23 -6.77 8.39 -10.59
C VAL A 23 -6.97 6.92 -10.21
N VAL A 24 -7.34 6.62 -8.96
CA VAL A 24 -7.38 5.22 -8.46
C VAL A 24 -8.40 4.35 -9.17
N ASP A 25 -9.56 4.90 -9.51
CA ASP A 25 -10.62 4.15 -10.21
C ASP A 25 -10.14 3.73 -11.61
N ASP A 26 -9.47 4.64 -12.32
CA ASP A 26 -8.87 4.37 -13.63
C ASP A 26 -7.73 3.35 -13.53
N TRP A 27 -6.89 3.45 -12.50
CA TRP A 27 -5.78 2.51 -12.28
C TRP A 27 -6.28 1.07 -12.00
N TRP A 28 -7.45 0.95 -11.37
CA TRP A 28 -8.08 -0.34 -11.08
C TRP A 28 -9.07 -0.79 -12.16
N GLY A 29 -9.51 0.09 -13.06
CA GLY A 29 -10.57 -0.16 -14.02
C GLY A 29 -11.95 -0.38 -13.38
N ARG A 30 -12.14 0.05 -12.13
CA ARG A 30 -13.41 -0.06 -11.38
C ARG A 30 -13.42 0.90 -10.18
N PRO A 31 -14.59 1.24 -9.62
CA PRO A 31 -14.68 2.06 -8.42
C PRO A 31 -13.97 1.43 -7.21
N VAL A 32 -12.92 2.09 -6.73
CA VAL A 32 -12.14 1.74 -5.53
C VAL A 32 -11.84 2.94 -4.64
N ALA A 33 -12.13 4.18 -5.07
CA ALA A 33 -11.93 5.38 -4.26
C ALA A 33 -12.58 5.29 -2.87
N GLY A 34 -13.74 4.61 -2.76
CA GLY A 34 -14.41 4.36 -1.48
C GLY A 34 -13.59 3.53 -0.47
N SER A 35 -12.56 2.81 -0.92
CA SER A 35 -11.62 2.10 -0.04
C SER A 35 -10.58 3.02 0.60
N LEU A 36 -10.47 4.28 0.15
CA LEU A 36 -9.62 5.30 0.75
C LEU A 36 -10.44 6.52 1.18
N PRO A 37 -11.18 6.46 2.30
CA PRO A 37 -11.73 7.66 2.92
C PRO A 37 -10.65 8.71 3.25
N ARG A 38 -11.01 10.01 3.17
CA ARG A 38 -10.09 11.14 3.40
C ARG A 38 -9.34 11.09 4.73
N LEU A 39 -9.98 10.52 5.75
CA LEU A 39 -9.40 10.26 7.07
C LEU A 39 -7.98 9.68 7.01
N PHE A 40 -7.69 8.79 6.06
CA PHE A 40 -6.38 8.15 5.96
C PHE A 40 -5.25 9.16 5.69
N LEU A 41 -5.49 10.20 4.90
CA LEU A 41 -4.47 11.23 4.63
C LEU A 41 -4.60 12.43 5.56
N ASP A 42 -5.78 12.70 6.12
CA ASP A 42 -5.92 13.71 7.18
C ASP A 42 -5.16 13.28 8.45
N CYS A 43 -5.31 12.02 8.87
CA CYS A 43 -4.75 11.54 10.14
C CYS A 43 -3.45 10.72 10.00
N PHE A 44 -3.21 10.06 8.86
CA PHE A 44 -2.10 9.10 8.71
C PHE A 44 -1.18 9.37 7.51
N HIS A 45 -1.15 10.62 6.98
CA HIS A 45 -0.22 10.98 5.90
C HIS A 45 1.26 10.80 6.29
N ARG A 46 1.62 11.04 7.57
CA ARG A 46 3.01 10.93 8.05
C ARG A 46 3.59 9.52 7.94
N THR A 47 2.73 8.51 7.90
CA THR A 47 3.09 7.09 7.73
C THR A 47 2.81 6.56 6.32
N SER A 48 2.36 7.45 5.44
CA SER A 48 2.04 7.13 4.05
C SER A 48 3.07 7.73 3.10
N LEU A 49 3.18 7.14 1.91
CA LEU A 49 4.18 7.47 0.91
C LEU A 49 3.51 7.79 -0.42
N VAL A 50 4.11 8.73 -1.15
CA VAL A 50 3.75 9.08 -2.53
C VAL A 50 5.01 8.99 -3.38
N ALA A 51 4.89 8.39 -4.56
CA ALA A 51 5.92 8.34 -5.58
C ALA A 51 5.51 9.19 -6.78
N ARG A 52 6.41 10.06 -7.24
CA ARG A 52 6.19 10.90 -8.43
C ARG A 52 7.23 10.62 -9.50
N GLY A 53 6.82 10.66 -10.75
CA GLY A 53 7.72 10.64 -11.90
C GLY A 53 8.50 11.95 -12.05
N ALA A 54 9.44 11.99 -12.98
CA ALA A 54 10.24 13.18 -13.26
C ALA A 54 9.41 14.39 -13.75
N ASP A 55 8.24 14.11 -14.32
CA ASP A 55 7.23 15.10 -14.73
C ASP A 55 6.35 15.59 -13.56
N GLY A 56 6.60 15.10 -12.34
CA GLY A 56 5.80 15.38 -11.16
C GLY A 56 4.48 14.61 -11.09
N ALA A 57 4.16 13.77 -12.08
CA ALA A 57 2.94 12.99 -12.10
C ALA A 57 2.95 11.90 -11.02
N LEU A 58 1.78 11.59 -10.46
CA LEU A 58 1.63 10.52 -9.47
C LEU A 58 1.91 9.16 -10.12
N ALA A 59 2.99 8.51 -9.70
CA ALA A 59 3.40 7.19 -10.20
C ALA A 59 2.99 6.05 -9.26
N GLY A 60 2.80 6.34 -7.97
CA GLY A 60 2.31 5.37 -7.00
C GLY A 60 2.12 5.98 -5.61
N PHE A 61 1.49 5.23 -4.73
CA PHE A 61 1.27 5.62 -3.34
C PHE A 61 1.17 4.38 -2.45
N LEU A 62 1.46 4.54 -1.15
CA LEU A 62 1.24 3.53 -0.13
C LEU A 62 0.65 4.20 1.11
N ILE A 63 -0.53 3.78 1.51
CA ILE A 63 -1.24 4.23 2.71
C ILE A 63 -0.92 3.27 3.84
N GLY A 64 -0.08 3.74 4.74
CA GLY A 64 0.47 2.96 5.83
C GLY A 64 0.03 3.53 7.18
N LEU A 65 -0.21 2.65 8.15
CA LEU A 65 -0.66 3.01 9.50
C LEU A 65 0.22 2.34 10.54
N PHE A 66 0.40 3.01 11.69
CA PHE A 66 0.90 2.37 12.91
C PHE A 66 -0.26 2.17 13.87
N SER A 67 -0.43 0.94 14.36
CA SER A 67 -1.55 0.62 15.25
C SER A 67 -1.33 1.27 16.62
N PRO A 68 -2.28 2.08 17.11
CA PRO A 68 -2.22 2.58 18.50
C PRO A 68 -2.51 1.48 19.52
N SER A 69 -3.33 0.48 19.16
CA SER A 69 -3.72 -0.63 20.04
C SER A 69 -2.69 -1.76 20.07
N GLU A 70 -1.85 -1.86 19.03
CA GLU A 70 -0.76 -2.83 18.94
C GLU A 70 0.55 -2.10 18.58
N PRO A 71 1.29 -1.54 19.56
CA PRO A 71 2.43 -0.64 19.29
C PRO A 71 3.56 -1.25 18.43
N GLY A 72 3.64 -2.58 18.38
CA GLY A 72 4.59 -3.32 17.53
C GLY A 72 4.12 -3.54 16.10
N ARG A 73 2.90 -3.12 15.72
CA ARG A 73 2.28 -3.44 14.43
C ARG A 73 2.13 -2.21 13.54
N ALA A 74 2.61 -2.34 12.31
CA ALA A 74 2.27 -1.49 11.19
C ALA A 74 1.26 -2.21 10.27
N TYR A 75 0.52 -1.45 9.47
CA TYR A 75 -0.47 -2.00 8.55
C TYR A 75 -0.45 -1.25 7.21
N ILE A 76 -0.48 -1.98 6.10
CA ILE A 76 -0.63 -1.40 4.76
C ILE A 76 -2.10 -1.53 4.37
N HIS A 77 -2.79 -0.39 4.31
CA HIS A 77 -4.22 -0.33 4.04
C HIS A 77 -4.53 -0.30 2.54
N PHE A 78 -3.84 0.57 1.81
CA PHE A 78 -4.12 0.78 0.40
C PHE A 78 -2.85 1.17 -0.35
N VAL A 79 -2.55 0.51 -1.45
CA VAL A 79 -1.34 0.76 -2.23
C VAL A 79 -1.62 0.59 -3.70
N GLY A 80 -1.14 1.53 -4.51
CA GLY A 80 -1.32 1.53 -5.94
C GLY A 80 -0.08 2.01 -6.68
N VAL A 81 0.11 1.43 -7.87
CA VAL A 81 1.13 1.84 -8.84
C VAL A 81 0.42 2.11 -10.17
N ALA A 82 0.73 3.27 -10.76
CA ALA A 82 0.22 3.69 -12.05
C ALA A 82 0.46 2.58 -13.09
N PRO A 83 -0.49 2.27 -13.97
CA PRO A 83 -0.34 1.21 -14.97
C PRO A 83 0.99 1.29 -15.76
N ALA A 84 1.39 2.50 -16.17
CA ALA A 84 2.62 2.75 -16.92
C ALA A 84 3.92 2.54 -16.10
N ALA A 85 3.84 2.51 -14.77
CA ALA A 85 4.98 2.30 -13.86
C ALA A 85 5.04 0.88 -13.26
N ARG A 86 4.13 -0.02 -13.67
CA ARG A 86 4.12 -1.42 -13.20
C ARG A 86 5.27 -2.21 -13.84
N GLY A 87 5.74 -3.24 -13.13
CA GLY A 87 6.84 -4.08 -13.60
C GLY A 87 8.23 -3.45 -13.51
N CYS A 88 8.32 -2.17 -13.14
CA CYS A 88 9.60 -1.44 -13.04
C CYS A 88 10.21 -1.45 -11.62
N GLY A 89 9.56 -2.09 -10.64
CA GLY A 89 10.06 -2.20 -9.27
C GLY A 89 9.55 -1.12 -8.29
N LEU A 90 8.73 -0.16 -8.73
CA LEU A 90 8.20 0.91 -7.86
C LEU A 90 7.45 0.37 -6.63
N GLY A 91 6.61 -0.66 -6.80
CA GLY A 91 5.89 -1.27 -5.68
C GLY A 91 6.83 -1.81 -4.59
N ARG A 92 7.95 -2.43 -4.99
CA ARG A 92 8.99 -2.90 -4.06
C ARG A 92 9.62 -1.73 -3.32
N HIS A 93 9.97 -0.66 -4.03
CA HIS A 93 10.56 0.54 -3.42
C HIS A 93 9.62 1.17 -2.37
N LEU A 94 8.33 1.31 -2.68
CA LEU A 94 7.31 1.80 -1.73
C LEU A 94 7.27 0.94 -0.45
N TYR A 95 7.23 -0.39 -0.60
CA TYR A 95 7.18 -1.30 0.55
C TYR A 95 8.46 -1.27 1.38
N GLU A 96 9.63 -1.31 0.74
CA GLU A 96 10.92 -1.27 1.45
C GLU A 96 11.09 0.04 2.22
N ARG A 97 10.66 1.17 1.64
CA ARG A 97 10.64 2.46 2.32
C ARG A 97 9.67 2.46 3.51
N PHE A 98 8.50 1.87 3.36
CA PHE A 98 7.54 1.73 4.47
C PHE A 98 8.06 0.80 5.58
N PHE A 99 8.71 -0.31 5.23
CA PHE A 99 9.35 -1.20 6.20
C PHE A 99 10.45 -0.49 6.99
N ALA A 100 11.27 0.32 6.32
CA ALA A 100 12.27 1.13 6.99
C ALA A 100 11.63 2.13 7.96
N LEU A 101 10.56 2.82 7.55
CA LEU A 101 9.80 3.74 8.41
C LEU A 101 9.22 3.00 9.64
N ALA A 102 8.64 1.82 9.42
CA ALA A 102 8.08 1.00 10.48
C ALA A 102 9.16 0.54 11.48
N ARG A 103 10.32 0.06 11.01
CA ARG A 103 11.45 -0.30 11.89
C ARG A 103 11.96 0.89 12.69
N GLN A 104 12.14 2.05 12.05
CA GLN A 104 12.57 3.28 12.74
C GLN A 104 11.60 3.72 13.84
N ALA A 105 10.31 3.43 13.66
CA ALA A 105 9.29 3.72 14.65
C ALA A 105 9.17 2.63 15.73
N GLY A 106 9.97 1.56 15.69
CA GLY A 106 9.94 0.46 16.66
C GLY A 106 8.85 -0.58 16.39
N ARG A 107 8.34 -0.65 15.14
CA ARG A 107 7.39 -1.71 14.75
C ARG A 107 8.17 -2.97 14.38
N VAL A 108 7.61 -4.12 14.73
CA VAL A 108 8.23 -5.45 14.55
C VAL A 108 7.49 -6.31 13.53
N ARG A 109 6.26 -5.92 13.15
CA ARG A 109 5.47 -6.63 12.14
C ARG A 109 4.67 -5.68 11.26
N VAL A 110 4.38 -6.12 10.03
CA VAL A 110 3.49 -5.46 9.07
C VAL A 110 2.35 -6.40 8.69
N GLY A 111 1.12 -5.91 8.77
CA GLY A 111 -0.08 -6.58 8.28
C GLY A 111 -0.63 -5.96 7.00
N ALA A 112 -1.38 -6.76 6.23
CA ALA A 112 -2.22 -6.32 5.12
C ALA A 112 -3.27 -7.40 4.82
N ILE A 113 -4.28 -7.10 4.00
CA ILE A 113 -5.26 -8.09 3.53
C ILE A 113 -5.57 -7.89 2.05
N THR A 114 -6.10 -8.92 1.40
CA THR A 114 -6.71 -8.79 0.08
C THR A 114 -7.77 -9.86 -0.16
N ALA A 115 -8.68 -9.63 -1.12
CA ALA A 115 -9.66 -10.64 -1.50
C ALA A 115 -8.96 -11.87 -2.17
N PRO A 116 -9.45 -13.11 -1.97
CA PRO A 116 -8.84 -14.32 -2.54
C PRO A 116 -8.61 -14.28 -4.05
N VAL A 117 -9.48 -13.58 -4.79
CA VAL A 117 -9.39 -13.44 -6.25
C VAL A 117 -8.23 -12.54 -6.71
N ASN A 118 -7.61 -11.76 -5.81
CA ASN A 118 -6.53 -10.84 -6.15
C ASN A 118 -5.16 -11.56 -6.13
N THR A 119 -5.01 -12.50 -7.07
CA THR A 119 -3.81 -13.35 -7.20
C THR A 119 -2.53 -12.55 -7.42
N ALA A 120 -2.60 -11.40 -8.11
CA ALA A 120 -1.48 -10.49 -8.31
C ALA A 120 -0.99 -9.88 -6.99
N SER A 121 -1.90 -9.41 -6.14
CA SER A 121 -1.55 -8.91 -4.81
C SER A 121 -0.95 -10.00 -3.93
N ILE A 122 -1.53 -11.21 -3.94
CA ILE A 122 -1.03 -12.36 -3.19
C ILE A 122 0.41 -12.70 -3.60
N ALA A 123 0.67 -12.82 -4.92
CA ALA A 123 2.01 -13.11 -5.44
C ALA A 123 3.01 -11.99 -5.09
N PHE A 124 2.61 -10.74 -5.22
CA PHE A 124 3.44 -9.59 -4.86
C PHE A 124 3.81 -9.61 -3.37
N HIS A 125 2.84 -9.80 -2.47
CA HIS A 125 3.10 -9.85 -1.02
C HIS A 125 4.00 -11.03 -0.64
N ARG A 126 3.83 -12.21 -1.25
CA ARG A 126 4.76 -13.33 -1.09
C ARG A 126 6.18 -12.95 -1.51
N SER A 127 6.35 -12.26 -2.63
CA SER A 127 7.67 -11.79 -3.11
C SER A 127 8.30 -10.71 -2.21
N MET A 128 7.49 -10.01 -1.43
CA MET A 128 7.94 -9.09 -0.38
C MET A 128 8.19 -9.80 0.96
N GLY A 129 7.99 -11.11 1.02
CA GLY A 129 8.25 -11.96 2.19
C GLY A 129 7.16 -11.89 3.27
N PHE A 130 5.91 -11.63 2.88
CA PHE A 130 4.77 -11.87 3.76
C PHE A 130 4.42 -13.36 3.79
N THR A 131 4.09 -13.84 4.99
CA THR A 131 3.28 -15.05 5.15
C THR A 131 1.86 -14.72 4.74
N VAL A 132 1.26 -15.58 3.90
CA VAL A 132 -0.11 -15.42 3.42
C VAL A 132 -0.97 -16.56 3.95
N THR A 133 -2.00 -16.21 4.72
CA THR A 133 -2.94 -17.15 5.35
C THR A 133 -4.35 -16.93 4.80
N GLY A 134 -5.11 -18.00 4.63
CA GLY A 134 -6.51 -17.95 4.21
C GLY A 134 -6.81 -18.74 2.93
N PRO A 135 -8.02 -18.59 2.36
CA PRO A 135 -9.05 -17.63 2.76
C PRO A 135 -9.52 -17.79 4.21
N VAL A 136 -9.75 -16.68 4.91
CA VAL A 136 -10.40 -16.66 6.21
C VAL A 136 -11.86 -16.27 5.99
N ASP A 137 -12.75 -17.22 6.24
CA ASP A 137 -14.19 -17.07 5.97
C ASP A 137 -14.79 -15.92 6.77
N GLY A 138 -15.52 -15.06 6.09
CA GLY A 138 -16.24 -13.94 6.70
C GLY A 138 -15.36 -12.92 7.44
N TYR A 139 -14.07 -12.81 7.08
CA TYR A 139 -13.10 -11.94 7.75
C TYR A 139 -13.58 -10.48 7.85
N ASP A 140 -14.09 -9.91 6.75
CA ASP A 140 -14.64 -8.54 6.71
C ASP A 140 -16.19 -8.54 6.79
N GLY A 141 -16.77 -9.57 7.40
CA GLY A 141 -18.21 -9.80 7.53
C GLY A 141 -18.73 -10.91 6.60
N PRO A 142 -20.02 -11.30 6.73
CA PRO A 142 -20.59 -12.44 6.01
C PRO A 142 -20.35 -12.37 4.49
N GLY A 143 -19.75 -13.43 3.93
CA GLY A 143 -19.44 -13.53 2.50
C GLY A 143 -18.25 -12.69 2.03
N LYS A 144 -17.48 -12.08 2.94
CA LYS A 144 -16.28 -11.29 2.63
C LYS A 144 -15.03 -11.97 3.17
N ASP A 145 -14.66 -13.05 2.49
CA ASP A 145 -13.47 -13.81 2.82
C ASP A 145 -12.23 -13.04 2.40
N MET A 146 -11.17 -13.11 3.22
CA MET A 146 -9.93 -12.38 2.96
C MET A 146 -8.71 -13.28 3.12
N MET A 147 -7.68 -13.00 2.32
CA MET A 147 -6.32 -13.45 2.56
C MET A 147 -5.67 -12.48 3.53
N VAL A 148 -5.11 -12.99 4.62
CA VAL A 148 -4.42 -12.21 5.64
C VAL A 148 -2.92 -12.33 5.46
N PHE A 149 -2.24 -11.19 5.42
CA PHE A 149 -0.81 -11.09 5.23
C PHE A 149 -0.15 -10.63 6.52
N ASP A 150 0.92 -11.32 6.93
CA ASP A 150 1.77 -10.90 8.06
C ASP A 150 3.25 -11.05 7.72
N ARG A 151 4.04 -10.05 8.09
CA ARG A 151 5.50 -10.02 7.87
C ARG A 151 6.21 -9.53 9.10
N ALA A 152 7.19 -10.29 9.59
CA ALA A 152 8.16 -9.79 10.56
C ALA A 152 9.11 -8.78 9.90
N LEU A 153 9.46 -7.72 10.63
CA LEU A 153 10.40 -6.68 10.22
C LEU A 153 11.79 -6.96 10.79
#